data_AF-A0DU80-F1
#
_entry.id   AF-A0DU80-F1
#
_cell.length_a   1.000
_cell.length_b   1.000
_cell.length_c   1.000
_cell.angle_alpha   90.00
_cell.angle_beta   90.00
_cell.angle_gamma   90.00
#
_symmetry.space_group_name_H-M   'P 1'
#
loop_
_entity.id
_entity.type
_entity.pdbx_description
1 polymer ?
#
loop_
_entity_poly.entity_id
_entity_poly.type
_entity_poly.pdbx_seq_one_letter_code
_entity_poly.pdbx_strand_id
1 'polypeptide(L)'
;MFGEVQTRLNILADNEGQLGLGKNRGSSQYYHIPKICHYKIGFIQVSCGKDHTALLTQNGHVYTMGCNEHNKLGHANKQSLYAPQRIEQLNKVIQVSCGSTHTACVTSDGSLFTWGDNSCGQLGVKQNGNLNRVSTLTNCIQVSCGNKHTLVLTDAQECFGFGLNDDSQLGISRLKTVFEPTKIKLPSLQQVSAGNLFSVFLTQDGIVYICGLGFGNLQKLNYKCKKIY
;
A
#
# COMPACT_ATOMS: atom_id res chain seq x y z
N MET A 1 -25.02 25.14 4.77
CA MET A 1 -24.59 24.22 5.85
C MET A 1 -24.46 22.84 5.20
N PHE A 2 -23.29 22.49 4.69
CA PHE A 2 -23.06 21.18 4.06
C PHE A 2 -22.93 20.16 5.19
N GLY A 3 -23.83 19.19 5.24
CA GLY A 3 -23.78 18.12 6.24
C GLY A 3 -22.47 17.35 6.09
N GLU A 4 -21.75 17.16 7.18
CA GLU A 4 -20.57 16.30 7.23
C GLU A 4 -20.97 14.91 6.71
N VAL A 5 -20.37 14.49 5.61
CA VAL A 5 -20.51 13.11 5.12
C VAL A 5 -19.83 12.21 6.14
N GLN A 6 -20.62 11.61 7.02
CA GLN A 6 -20.14 10.66 8.01
C GLN A 6 -19.78 9.34 7.32
N THR A 7 -18.49 9.06 7.17
CA THR A 7 -18.04 7.76 6.66
C THR A 7 -18.34 6.68 7.69
N ARG A 8 -19.14 5.68 7.31
CA ARG A 8 -19.41 4.48 8.14
C ARG A 8 -18.39 3.41 7.80
N LEU A 9 -17.66 2.92 8.80
CA LEU A 9 -16.79 1.75 8.67
C LEU A 9 -17.46 0.55 9.36
N ASN A 10 -17.95 -0.41 8.57
CA ASN A 10 -18.58 -1.63 9.07
C ASN A 10 -17.54 -2.75 9.17
N ILE A 11 -17.46 -3.42 10.32
CA ILE A 11 -16.37 -4.36 10.60
C ILE A 11 -16.86 -5.58 11.41
N LEU A 12 -16.28 -6.76 11.15
CA LEU A 12 -16.87 -8.05 11.56
C LEU A 12 -16.08 -8.87 12.62
N ALA A 13 -14.74 -8.76 12.77
CA ALA A 13 -13.99 -9.46 13.85
C ALA A 13 -12.48 -9.17 13.88
N ASP A 14 -11.87 -8.82 15.03
CA ASP A 14 -10.43 -8.54 15.17
C ASP A 14 -9.66 -9.57 16.01
N ASN A 15 -8.39 -9.77 15.64
CA ASN A 15 -7.39 -10.48 16.46
C ASN A 15 -6.22 -9.56 16.84
N GLU A 16 -5.90 -8.58 15.99
CA GLU A 16 -4.70 -7.73 16.09
C GLU A 16 -5.03 -6.24 16.22
N GLY A 17 -6.31 -5.89 16.37
CA GLY A 17 -6.76 -4.51 16.45
C GLY A 17 -6.81 -3.78 15.10
N GLN A 18 -6.59 -4.47 13.97
CA GLN A 18 -6.56 -3.90 12.61
C GLN A 18 -7.90 -3.27 12.19
N LEU A 19 -8.92 -3.45 13.01
CA LEU A 19 -10.28 -2.98 12.81
C LEU A 19 -10.63 -1.79 13.68
N GLY A 20 -9.77 -1.40 14.61
CA GLY A 20 -9.97 -0.15 15.33
C GLY A 20 -11.14 -0.18 16.33
N LEU A 21 -11.43 -1.34 16.94
CA LEU A 21 -12.57 -1.52 17.86
C LEU A 21 -12.28 -1.11 19.31
N GLY A 22 -11.01 -0.79 19.61
CA GLY A 22 -10.54 -0.25 20.89
C GLY A 22 -10.28 -1.27 22.00
N LYS A 23 -10.26 -2.58 21.72
CA LYS A 23 -10.02 -3.64 22.72
C LYS A 23 -9.20 -4.79 22.13
N ASN A 24 -8.25 -5.31 22.91
CA ASN A 24 -7.65 -6.62 22.69
C ASN A 24 -8.50 -7.66 23.45
N ARG A 25 -9.20 -8.55 22.74
CA ARG A 25 -9.85 -9.71 23.36
C ARG A 25 -9.14 -10.95 22.88
N GLY A 26 -8.59 -11.71 23.83
CA GLY A 26 -7.94 -12.98 23.57
C GLY A 26 -8.77 -13.86 22.64
N SER A 27 -8.08 -14.39 21.64
CA SER A 27 -8.55 -15.25 20.55
C SER A 27 -9.79 -16.11 20.88
N SER A 28 -10.77 -16.06 19.98
CA SER A 28 -11.92 -16.99 19.76
C SER A 28 -13.34 -16.44 19.97
N GLN A 29 -13.52 -15.19 20.40
CA GLN A 29 -14.85 -14.56 20.38
C GLN A 29 -14.98 -13.61 19.19
N TYR A 30 -15.46 -14.13 18.06
CA TYR A 30 -16.02 -13.28 17.01
C TYR A 30 -17.07 -12.35 17.63
N TYR A 31 -17.13 -11.10 17.19
CA TYR A 31 -18.27 -10.26 17.54
C TYR A 31 -19.50 -10.87 16.87
N HIS A 32 -20.35 -11.56 17.63
CA HIS A 32 -21.63 -12.10 17.15
C HIS A 32 -22.54 -11.02 16.55
N ILE A 33 -22.23 -9.74 16.80
CA ILE A 33 -22.91 -8.57 16.24
C ILE A 33 -21.84 -7.58 15.75
N PRO A 34 -21.88 -7.15 14.47
CA PRO A 34 -20.95 -6.14 13.95
C PRO A 34 -20.94 -4.89 14.84
N LYS A 35 -19.77 -4.53 15.36
CA LYS A 35 -19.62 -3.30 16.13
C LYS A 35 -19.31 -2.16 15.17
N ILE A 36 -20.24 -1.21 15.07
CA ILE A 36 -20.04 -0.01 14.26
C ILE A 36 -19.29 1.01 15.12
N CYS A 37 -18.13 1.44 14.65
CA CYS A 37 -17.39 2.56 15.25
C CYS A 37 -17.66 3.83 14.45
N HIS A 38 -17.79 4.95 15.15
CA HIS A 38 -18.03 6.25 14.54
C HIS A 38 -16.80 7.14 14.71
N TYR A 39 -16.24 7.60 13.60
CA TYR A 39 -15.18 8.60 13.59
C TYR A 39 -15.74 9.88 12.97
N LYS A 40 -15.59 11.01 13.66
CA LYS A 40 -15.90 12.34 13.11
C LYS A 40 -14.76 12.84 12.20
N ILE A 41 -14.34 11.99 11.27
CA ILE A 41 -13.22 12.20 10.36
C ILE A 41 -13.62 11.65 8.99
N GLY A 42 -13.54 12.49 7.95
CA GLY A 42 -13.84 12.09 6.58
C GLY A 42 -12.71 11.26 5.96
N PHE A 43 -12.78 9.94 6.09
CA PHE A 43 -11.87 9.01 5.42
C PHE A 43 -12.28 8.82 3.95
N ILE A 44 -11.32 8.90 3.04
CA ILE A 44 -11.50 8.80 1.58
C ILE A 44 -10.81 7.57 0.97
N GLN A 45 -9.87 6.95 1.69
CA GLN A 45 -9.20 5.73 1.25
C GLN A 45 -8.98 4.79 2.44
N VAL A 46 -9.11 3.50 2.19
CA VAL A 46 -8.68 2.41 3.08
C VAL A 46 -7.67 1.55 2.35
N SER A 47 -6.65 1.11 3.07
CA SER A 47 -5.70 0.10 2.60
C SER A 47 -5.43 -0.90 3.72
N CYS A 48 -5.46 -2.18 3.39
CA CYS A 48 -5.31 -3.27 4.36
C CYS A 48 -4.10 -4.12 4.00
N GLY A 49 -3.23 -4.33 4.97
CA GLY A 49 -2.15 -5.31 4.89
C GLY A 49 -2.58 -6.65 5.48
N LYS A 50 -1.61 -7.46 5.91
CA LYS A 50 -1.88 -8.77 6.53
C LYS A 50 -2.68 -8.64 7.84
N ASP A 51 -2.28 -7.69 8.67
CA ASP A 51 -2.71 -7.53 10.07
C ASP A 51 -2.66 -6.06 10.52
N HIS A 52 -2.64 -5.12 9.58
CA HIS A 52 -2.73 -3.68 9.83
C HIS A 52 -3.58 -2.99 8.76
N THR A 53 -4.08 -1.81 9.10
CA THR A 53 -4.90 -1.00 8.22
C THR A 53 -4.40 0.44 8.25
N ALA A 54 -4.30 1.04 7.07
CA ALA A 54 -4.08 2.47 6.89
C ALA A 54 -5.36 3.12 6.34
N LEU A 55 -5.68 4.30 6.88
CA LEU A 55 -6.80 5.13 6.45
C LEU A 55 -6.27 6.50 6.04
N LEU A 56 -6.76 7.01 4.91
CA LEU A 56 -6.45 8.35 4.43
C LEU A 56 -7.66 9.26 4.58
N THR A 57 -7.46 10.46 5.13
CA THR A 57 -8.50 11.48 5.23
C THR A 57 -8.51 12.42 4.04
N GLN A 58 -9.63 13.12 3.83
CA GLN A 58 -9.75 14.17 2.80
C GLN A 58 -8.72 15.31 2.96
N ASN A 59 -8.25 15.56 4.18
CA ASN A 59 -7.23 16.58 4.48
C ASN A 59 -5.78 16.05 4.32
N GLY A 60 -5.60 14.83 3.82
CA GLY A 60 -4.30 14.24 3.58
C GLY A 60 -3.57 13.79 4.85
N HIS A 61 -4.31 13.41 5.88
CA HIS A 61 -3.77 12.77 7.09
C HIS A 61 -3.88 11.26 7.01
N VAL A 62 -2.84 10.56 7.48
CA VAL A 62 -2.80 9.10 7.53
C VAL A 62 -3.02 8.63 8.95
N TYR A 63 -3.94 7.68 9.11
CA TYR A 63 -4.18 6.96 10.35
C TYR A 63 -3.85 5.50 10.16
N THR A 64 -3.24 4.89 11.17
CA THR A 64 -2.85 3.47 11.15
C THR A 64 -3.34 2.76 12.40
N MET A 65 -3.67 1.48 12.25
CA MET A 65 -4.06 0.59 13.34
C MET A 65 -3.72 -0.86 13.02
N GLY A 66 -3.72 -1.71 14.04
CA GLY A 66 -3.43 -3.14 13.95
C GLY A 66 -2.13 -3.55 14.62
N CYS A 67 -1.59 -4.67 14.16
CA CYS A 67 -0.30 -5.17 14.58
C CYS A 67 0.82 -4.21 14.16
N ASN A 68 1.78 -3.94 15.06
CA ASN A 68 2.93 -3.09 14.78
C ASN A 68 4.27 -3.86 14.71
N GLU A 69 4.22 -5.17 14.47
CA GLU A 69 5.44 -5.91 14.11
C GLU A 69 6.14 -5.24 12.92
N HIS A 70 7.47 -5.18 12.98
CA HIS A 70 8.33 -4.48 12.03
C HIS A 70 8.09 -2.96 11.91
N ASN A 71 7.37 -2.32 12.84
CA ASN A 71 7.02 -0.89 12.80
C ASN A 71 6.12 -0.51 11.60
N LYS A 72 5.32 -1.44 11.08
CA LYS A 72 4.46 -1.22 9.91
C LYS A 72 3.33 -0.19 10.11
N LEU A 73 3.11 0.27 11.34
CA LEU A 73 2.21 1.40 11.62
C LEU A 73 2.90 2.77 11.51
N GLY A 74 4.23 2.85 11.45
CA GLY A 74 4.95 4.12 11.22
C GLY A 74 4.95 5.10 12.39
N HIS A 75 4.50 4.68 13.57
CA HIS A 75 4.63 5.44 14.82
C HIS A 75 6.01 5.18 15.44
N ALA A 76 6.56 6.17 16.15
CA ALA A 76 7.89 6.10 16.77
C ALA A 76 8.00 5.12 17.98
N ASN A 77 7.04 4.21 18.13
CA ASN A 77 7.01 3.17 19.15
C ASN A 77 6.63 1.82 18.52
N LYS A 78 6.88 0.73 19.26
CA LYS A 78 6.62 -0.65 18.80
C LYS A 78 5.24 -1.19 19.20
N GLN A 79 4.33 -0.35 19.69
CA GLN A 79 3.05 -0.81 20.22
C GLN A 79 2.05 -1.03 19.10
N SER A 80 1.34 -2.15 19.14
CA SER A 80 0.14 -2.40 18.33
C SER A 80 -0.98 -1.45 18.75
N LEU A 81 -1.81 -1.05 17.79
CA LEU A 81 -2.87 -0.08 18.01
C LEU A 81 -4.23 -0.69 17.73
N TYR A 82 -5.14 -0.57 18.69
CA TYR A 82 -6.50 -1.09 18.58
C TYR A 82 -7.51 -0.03 18.14
N ALA A 83 -7.04 1.17 17.79
CA ALA A 83 -7.81 2.28 17.24
C ALA A 83 -6.91 3.06 16.25
N PRO A 84 -7.47 3.65 15.18
CA PRO A 84 -6.72 4.52 14.29
C PRO A 84 -6.04 5.64 15.06
N GLN A 85 -4.73 5.74 14.89
CA GLN A 85 -3.94 6.86 15.38
C GLN A 85 -3.28 7.57 14.21
N ARG A 86 -3.24 8.90 14.24
CA ARG A 86 -2.59 9.71 13.22
C ARG A 86 -1.07 9.55 13.25
N ILE A 87 -0.45 9.50 12.07
CA ILE A 87 1.00 9.66 11.91
C ILE A 87 1.29 11.16 11.74
N GLU A 88 1.73 11.84 12.80
CA GLU A 88 1.88 13.30 12.82
C GLU A 88 2.94 13.82 11.84
N GLN A 89 3.95 13.01 11.53
CA GLN A 89 5.04 13.37 10.62
C GLN A 89 4.60 13.39 9.15
N LEU A 90 3.45 12.82 8.80
CA LEU A 90 2.95 12.75 7.44
C LEU A 90 1.81 13.76 7.24
N ASN A 91 1.93 14.56 6.18
CA ASN A 91 0.94 15.57 5.81
C ASN A 91 0.79 15.60 4.28
N LYS A 92 -0.37 16.07 3.80
CA LYS A 92 -0.69 16.18 2.36
C LYS A 92 -0.53 14.86 1.59
N VAL A 93 -0.85 13.73 2.24
CA VAL A 93 -0.87 12.43 1.59
C VAL A 93 -2.04 12.35 0.63
N ILE A 94 -1.82 11.81 -0.57
CA ILE A 94 -2.85 11.62 -1.60
C ILE A 94 -3.18 10.15 -1.83
N GLN A 95 -2.30 9.24 -1.44
CA GLN A 95 -2.54 7.81 -1.53
C GLN A 95 -1.76 7.04 -0.48
N VAL A 96 -2.38 6.01 0.10
CA VAL A 96 -1.74 4.99 0.94
C VAL A 96 -1.86 3.60 0.32
N SER A 97 -0.90 2.74 0.59
CA SER A 97 -0.90 1.32 0.19
C SER A 97 -0.21 0.47 1.26
N CYS A 98 -0.80 -0.67 1.58
CA CYS A 98 -0.33 -1.62 2.59
C CYS A 98 0.06 -2.92 1.91
N GLY A 99 1.29 -3.37 2.14
CA GLY A 99 1.72 -4.71 1.82
C GLY A 99 1.48 -5.67 2.98
N SER A 100 2.13 -6.84 2.96
CA SER A 100 1.98 -7.80 4.06
C SER A 100 2.56 -7.28 5.39
N THR A 101 3.74 -6.68 5.36
CA THR A 101 4.48 -6.23 6.57
C THR A 101 5.08 -4.83 6.42
N HIS A 102 4.66 -4.08 5.40
CA HIS A 102 5.14 -2.73 5.12
C HIS A 102 4.00 -1.85 4.61
N THR A 103 4.20 -0.54 4.68
CA THR A 103 3.24 0.46 4.22
C THR A 103 3.98 1.51 3.42
N ALA A 104 3.31 2.09 2.44
CA ALA A 104 3.82 3.19 1.65
C ALA A 104 2.74 4.24 1.42
N CYS A 105 3.17 5.49 1.20
CA CYS A 105 2.28 6.55 0.79
C CYS A 105 2.94 7.53 -0.17
N VAL A 106 2.11 8.16 -1.00
CA VAL A 106 2.49 9.24 -1.90
C VAL A 106 1.87 10.54 -1.39
N THR A 107 2.65 11.61 -1.41
CA THR A 107 2.21 12.96 -1.03
C THR A 107 1.93 13.82 -2.24
N SER A 108 1.18 14.92 -2.07
CA SER A 108 0.77 15.81 -3.15
C SER A 108 1.94 16.50 -3.86
N ASP A 109 3.13 16.54 -3.25
CA ASP A 109 4.35 17.09 -3.87
C ASP A 109 5.14 16.03 -4.65
N GLY A 110 4.60 14.82 -4.80
CA GLY A 110 5.25 13.72 -5.51
C GLY A 110 6.29 12.96 -4.68
N SER A 111 6.44 13.23 -3.38
CA SER A 111 7.33 12.45 -2.51
C SER A 111 6.70 11.11 -2.13
N LEU A 112 7.54 10.08 -2.09
CA LEU A 112 7.23 8.73 -1.63
C LEU A 112 7.80 8.49 -0.23
N PHE A 113 6.96 7.97 0.67
CA PHE A 113 7.36 7.48 1.97
C PHE A 113 7.04 6.00 2.12
N THR A 114 7.93 5.25 2.79
CA THR A 114 7.81 3.81 3.05
C THR A 114 8.24 3.48 4.48
N TRP A 115 7.59 2.51 5.10
CA TRP A 115 7.93 2.06 6.45
C TRP A 115 7.49 0.62 6.71
N GLY A 116 8.03 0.00 7.76
CA GLY A 116 7.76 -1.38 8.12
C GLY A 116 8.97 -2.30 7.92
N ASP A 117 8.70 -3.54 7.53
CA ASP A 117 9.73 -4.51 7.20
C ASP A 117 10.49 -4.12 5.93
N ASN A 118 11.81 -4.32 5.94
CA ASN A 118 12.69 -4.10 4.78
C ASN A 118 13.59 -5.32 4.50
N SER A 119 13.24 -6.49 5.03
CA SER A 119 14.04 -7.73 4.90
C SER A 119 14.31 -8.14 3.44
N CYS A 120 13.44 -7.73 2.52
CA CYS A 120 13.57 -7.96 1.09
C CYS A 120 13.66 -6.65 0.30
N GLY A 121 14.07 -5.52 0.90
CA GLY A 121 14.22 -4.25 0.17
C GLY A 121 12.91 -3.56 -0.25
N GLN A 122 11.77 -4.01 0.28
CA GLN A 122 10.43 -3.50 -0.08
C GLN A 122 10.17 -2.04 0.31
N LEU A 123 11.09 -1.40 1.05
CA LEU A 123 11.02 0.03 1.36
C LEU A 123 11.76 0.90 0.35
N GLY A 124 12.61 0.33 -0.51
CA GLY A 124 13.35 1.10 -1.53
C GLY A 124 14.47 1.97 -0.95
N VAL A 125 14.88 1.70 0.29
CA VAL A 125 15.96 2.40 0.99
C VAL A 125 16.97 1.42 1.58
N LYS A 126 18.23 1.84 1.65
CA LYS A 126 19.33 1.07 2.25
C LYS A 126 19.28 1.07 3.77
N GLN A 127 18.93 2.19 4.38
CA GLN A 127 18.86 2.35 5.84
C GLN A 127 17.40 2.43 6.25
N ASN A 128 17.00 1.60 7.22
CA ASN A 128 15.61 1.55 7.69
C ASN A 128 15.44 2.44 8.92
N GLY A 129 14.82 3.60 8.73
CA GLY A 129 14.23 4.42 9.77
C GLY A 129 12.76 4.09 10.01
N ASN A 130 12.14 4.80 10.96
CA ASN A 130 10.72 4.60 11.28
C ASN A 130 9.77 5.03 10.14
N LEU A 131 10.09 6.13 9.47
CA LEU A 131 9.43 6.62 8.27
C LEU A 131 10.51 7.02 7.28
N ASN A 132 10.58 6.33 6.15
CA ASN A 132 11.65 6.53 5.18
C ASN A 132 11.14 7.32 3.99
N ARG A 133 11.82 8.42 3.64
CA ARG A 133 11.62 9.08 2.36
C ARG A 133 12.47 8.38 1.31
N VAL A 134 11.87 7.89 0.23
CA VAL A 134 12.59 7.29 -0.89
C VAL A 134 13.11 8.39 -1.80
N SER A 135 14.22 9.02 -1.42
CA SER A 135 14.73 10.25 -2.05
C SER A 135 15.21 10.10 -3.49
N THR A 136 15.39 8.87 -3.98
CA THR A 136 15.78 8.57 -5.36
C THR A 136 14.61 8.64 -6.34
N LEU A 137 13.37 8.74 -5.84
CA LEU A 137 12.18 8.95 -6.65
C LEU A 137 11.52 10.29 -6.32
N THR A 138 11.00 10.94 -7.36
CA THR A 138 10.21 12.17 -7.28
C THR A 138 9.04 12.07 -8.25
N ASN A 139 8.08 12.99 -8.13
CA ASN A 139 6.88 13.04 -8.97
C ASN A 139 6.08 11.73 -8.99
N CYS A 140 6.06 11.03 -7.86
CA CYS A 140 5.26 9.83 -7.68
C CYS A 140 3.78 10.21 -7.66
N ILE A 141 2.95 9.45 -8.37
CA ILE A 141 1.49 9.67 -8.43
C ILE A 141 0.71 8.45 -7.94
N GLN A 142 1.33 7.26 -7.97
CA GLN A 142 0.72 6.03 -7.48
C GLN A 142 1.74 5.16 -6.76
N VAL A 143 1.31 4.45 -5.72
CA VAL A 143 2.04 3.36 -5.07
C VAL A 143 1.13 2.15 -4.88
N SER A 144 1.68 0.95 -5.08
CA SER A 144 0.99 -0.31 -4.83
C SER A 144 1.93 -1.33 -4.20
N CYS A 145 1.51 -1.91 -3.08
CA CYS A 145 2.31 -2.80 -2.27
C CYS A 145 1.78 -4.23 -2.39
N GLY A 146 2.66 -5.16 -2.75
CA GLY A 146 2.39 -6.59 -2.67
C GLY A 146 2.83 -7.18 -1.34
N ASN A 147 3.20 -8.46 -1.31
CA ASN A 147 3.69 -9.09 -0.08
C ASN A 147 4.96 -8.42 0.45
N LYS A 148 6.01 -8.50 -0.37
CA LYS A 148 7.36 -7.99 -0.09
C LYS A 148 7.92 -7.20 -1.26
N HIS A 149 7.07 -6.62 -2.09
CA HIS A 149 7.47 -5.75 -3.19
C HIS A 149 6.56 -4.54 -3.28
N THR A 150 7.08 -3.47 -3.87
CA THR A 150 6.41 -2.18 -4.02
C THR A 150 6.58 -1.71 -5.45
N LEU A 151 5.48 -1.27 -6.05
CA LEU A 151 5.42 -0.62 -7.34
C LEU A 151 5.10 0.86 -7.14
N VAL A 152 5.73 1.70 -7.94
CA VAL A 152 5.51 3.15 -7.94
C VAL A 152 5.32 3.60 -9.39
N LEU A 153 4.29 4.41 -9.63
CA LEU A 153 4.05 5.09 -10.90
C LEU A 153 4.35 6.59 -10.74
N THR A 154 5.07 7.17 -11.69
CA THR A 154 5.36 8.61 -11.74
C THR A 154 4.45 9.34 -12.72
N ASP A 155 4.40 10.67 -12.64
CA ASP A 155 3.67 11.54 -13.59
C ASP A 155 4.20 11.45 -15.03
N ALA A 156 5.46 11.05 -15.19
CA ALA A 156 6.08 10.70 -16.47
C ALA A 156 5.58 9.35 -17.03
N GLN A 157 4.59 8.71 -16.38
CA GLN A 157 3.98 7.45 -16.78
C GLN A 157 4.98 6.27 -16.75
N GLU A 158 6.02 6.38 -15.92
CA GLU A 158 7.06 5.38 -15.73
C GLU A 158 6.82 4.59 -14.44
N CYS A 159 7.12 3.30 -14.46
CA CYS A 159 7.03 2.46 -13.26
C CYS A 159 8.41 2.07 -12.72
N PHE A 160 8.51 2.12 -11.40
CA PHE A 160 9.65 1.64 -10.63
C PHE A 160 9.19 0.55 -9.66
N GLY A 161 10.00 -0.48 -9.53
CA GLY A 161 9.79 -1.58 -8.61
C GLY A 161 10.99 -1.77 -7.67
N PHE A 162 10.71 -2.17 -6.45
CA PHE A 162 11.70 -2.59 -5.47
C PHE A 162 11.08 -3.61 -4.51
N GLY A 163 11.92 -4.43 -3.89
CA GLY A 163 11.49 -5.56 -3.08
C GLY A 163 11.93 -6.93 -3.62
N LEU A 164 11.25 -7.96 -3.12
CA LEU A 164 11.37 -9.35 -3.55
C LEU A 164 11.05 -9.48 -5.05
N ASN A 165 11.89 -10.22 -5.77
CA ASN A 165 11.68 -10.54 -7.18
C ASN A 165 12.03 -11.99 -7.54
N ASP A 166 12.00 -12.89 -6.56
CA ASP A 166 12.40 -14.29 -6.77
C ASP A 166 11.40 -15.04 -7.67
N ASP A 167 10.14 -14.58 -7.73
CA ASP A 167 9.09 -15.11 -8.61
C ASP A 167 8.82 -14.19 -9.82
N SER A 168 9.73 -13.26 -10.14
CA SER A 168 9.52 -12.23 -11.18
C SER A 168 8.41 -11.22 -10.87
N GLN A 169 8.07 -10.98 -9.60
CA GLN A 169 7.01 -10.04 -9.20
C GLN A 169 7.18 -8.63 -9.76
N LEU A 170 8.41 -8.17 -10.00
CA LEU A 170 8.74 -6.86 -10.57
C LEU A 170 8.81 -6.89 -12.10
N GLY A 171 8.82 -8.07 -12.73
CA GLY A 171 8.85 -8.17 -14.19
C GLY A 171 10.17 -7.75 -14.84
N ILE A 172 11.26 -7.64 -14.05
CA ILE A 172 12.59 -7.31 -14.54
C ILE A 172 13.41 -8.59 -14.81
N SER A 173 14.39 -8.50 -15.71
CA SER A 173 15.19 -9.64 -16.17
C SER A 173 16.06 -10.32 -15.11
N ARG A 174 16.19 -9.75 -13.90
CA ARG A 174 17.00 -10.28 -12.80
C ARG A 174 16.11 -10.91 -11.72
N LEU A 175 16.21 -12.22 -11.53
CA LEU A 175 15.57 -12.97 -10.43
C LEU A 175 16.33 -12.80 -9.10
N LYS A 176 16.44 -11.56 -8.63
CA LYS A 176 16.95 -11.27 -7.28
C LYS A 176 16.23 -10.07 -6.72
N THR A 177 16.04 -10.08 -5.41
CA THR A 177 15.64 -8.94 -4.60
C THR A 177 16.38 -7.66 -4.99
N VAL A 178 15.61 -6.58 -5.06
CA VAL A 178 16.07 -5.24 -5.43
C VAL A 178 15.81 -4.29 -4.26
N PHE A 179 16.86 -3.67 -3.72
CA PHE A 179 16.75 -2.78 -2.55
C PHE A 179 16.54 -1.31 -2.89
N GLU A 180 16.75 -0.93 -4.15
CA GLU A 180 16.64 0.45 -4.62
C GLU A 180 15.63 0.51 -5.77
N PRO A 181 14.86 1.60 -5.91
CA PRO A 181 13.92 1.75 -7.01
C PRO A 181 14.55 1.46 -8.37
N THR A 182 14.04 0.42 -9.04
CA THR A 182 14.52 0.00 -10.35
C THR A 182 13.43 0.18 -11.38
N LYS A 183 13.76 0.87 -12.46
CA LYS A 183 12.82 1.13 -13.56
C LYS A 183 12.40 -0.17 -14.23
N ILE A 184 11.09 -0.40 -14.31
CA ILE A 184 10.48 -1.51 -15.05
C ILE A 184 10.25 -1.02 -16.48
N LYS A 185 10.88 -1.68 -17.45
CA LYS A 185 10.85 -1.26 -18.86
C LYS A 185 9.52 -1.64 -19.51
N LEU A 186 8.55 -0.74 -19.46
CA LEU A 186 7.21 -0.87 -20.05
C LEU A 186 6.84 0.39 -20.87
N PRO A 187 5.85 0.29 -21.78
CA PRO A 187 5.23 1.47 -22.38
C PRO A 187 4.60 2.36 -21.32
N SER A 188 4.22 3.58 -21.70
CA SER A 188 3.62 4.55 -20.80
C SER A 188 2.39 3.99 -20.07
N LEU A 189 2.42 4.08 -18.75
CA LEU A 189 1.44 3.48 -17.87
C LEU A 189 0.36 4.46 -17.43
N GLN A 190 -0.84 3.93 -17.28
CA GLN A 190 -1.99 4.59 -16.65
C GLN A 190 -2.12 4.16 -15.19
N GLN A 191 -1.86 2.89 -14.88
CA GLN A 191 -2.05 2.35 -13.54
C GLN A 191 -1.15 1.15 -13.26
N VAL A 192 -0.77 0.99 -11.99
CA VAL A 192 -0.09 -0.20 -11.48
C VAL A 192 -0.89 -0.83 -10.34
N SER A 193 -0.81 -2.15 -10.20
CA SER A 193 -1.39 -2.88 -9.07
C SER A 193 -0.52 -4.07 -8.70
N ALA A 194 -0.21 -4.21 -7.42
CA ALA A 194 0.51 -5.34 -6.86
C ALA A 194 -0.47 -6.29 -6.16
N GLY A 195 -0.41 -7.57 -6.52
CA GLY A 195 -0.99 -8.66 -5.76
C GLY A 195 0.00 -9.23 -4.74
N ASN A 196 -0.34 -10.36 -4.13
CA ASN A 196 0.53 -11.02 -3.14
C ASN A 196 1.93 -11.30 -3.74
N LEU A 197 1.97 -12.03 -4.86
CA LEU A 197 3.21 -12.47 -5.53
C LEU A 197 3.19 -12.18 -7.04
N PHE A 198 2.43 -11.18 -7.48
CA PHE A 198 2.34 -10.79 -8.89
C PHE A 198 2.07 -9.30 -9.02
N SER A 199 2.35 -8.74 -10.20
CA SER A 199 2.10 -7.34 -10.54
C SER A 199 1.33 -7.23 -11.83
N VAL A 200 0.47 -6.23 -11.91
CA VAL A 200 -0.36 -5.88 -13.08
C VAL A 200 -0.10 -4.43 -13.45
N PHE A 201 0.06 -4.18 -14.75
CA PHE A 201 0.33 -2.86 -15.30
C PHE A 201 -0.66 -2.59 -16.43
N LEU A 202 -1.36 -1.45 -16.36
CA LEU A 202 -2.25 -0.97 -17.41
C LEU A 202 -1.57 0.19 -18.15
N THR A 203 -1.38 0.05 -19.46
CA THR A 203 -0.83 1.12 -20.30
C THR A 203 -1.89 2.13 -20.71
N GLN A 204 -1.46 3.30 -21.16
CA GLN A 204 -2.34 4.36 -21.70
C GLN A 204 -3.16 3.92 -22.92
N ASP A 205 -2.65 2.97 -23.71
CA ASP A 205 -3.36 2.39 -24.87
C ASP A 205 -4.24 1.18 -24.49
N GLY A 206 -4.44 0.92 -23.19
CA GLY A 206 -5.36 -0.10 -22.69
C GLY A 206 -4.84 -1.53 -22.73
N ILE A 207 -3.53 -1.71 -22.86
CA ILE A 207 -2.87 -3.03 -22.80
C ILE A 207 -2.56 -3.37 -21.34
N VAL A 208 -2.83 -4.62 -20.97
CA VAL A 208 -2.49 -5.15 -19.65
C VAL A 208 -1.25 -6.03 -19.72
N TYR A 209 -0.27 -5.75 -18.86
CA TYR A 209 0.89 -6.60 -18.62
C TYR A 209 0.78 -7.22 -17.22
N ILE A 210 1.22 -8.48 -17.09
CA ILE A 210 1.27 -9.19 -15.81
C ILE A 210 2.61 -9.92 -15.65
N CYS A 211 3.13 -9.99 -14.43
CA CYS A 211 4.30 -10.80 -14.09
C CYS A 211 4.19 -11.32 -12.65
N GLY A 212 5.03 -12.28 -12.28
CA GLY A 212 5.05 -12.88 -10.94
C GLY A 212 4.72 -14.36 -10.93
N LEU A 213 4.48 -14.90 -9.73
CA LEU A 213 4.18 -16.31 -9.53
C LEU A 213 3.00 -16.75 -10.40
N GLY A 214 3.22 -17.80 -11.21
CA GLY A 214 2.23 -18.32 -12.16
C GLY A 214 2.26 -17.67 -13.56
N PHE A 215 2.92 -16.53 -13.73
CA PHE A 215 3.07 -15.83 -15.02
C PHE A 215 4.54 -15.74 -15.49
N GLY A 216 5.49 -15.84 -14.56
CA GLY A 216 6.91 -15.64 -14.83
C GLY A 216 7.23 -14.17 -15.10
N ASN A 217 8.17 -13.92 -16.01
CA ASN A 217 8.50 -12.56 -16.47
C ASN A 217 7.29 -11.87 -17.15
N LEU A 218 7.42 -10.57 -17.45
CA LEU A 218 6.37 -9.76 -18.09
C LEU A 218 5.70 -10.47 -19.28
N GLN A 219 4.43 -10.81 -19.09
CA GLN A 219 3.53 -11.33 -20.12
C GLN A 219 2.55 -10.25 -20.53
N LYS A 220 2.42 -10.03 -21.84
CA LYS A 220 1.38 -9.17 -22.41
C LYS A 220 0.07 -9.96 -22.51
N LEU A 221 -0.99 -9.48 -21.87
CA LEU A 221 -2.32 -10.03 -22.02
C LEU A 221 -3.07 -9.26 -23.11
N ASN A 222 -3.34 -9.91 -24.24
CA ASN A 222 -4.12 -9.33 -25.33
C ASN A 222 -5.63 -9.45 -25.05
N TYR A 223 -6.14 -8.78 -24.00
CA TYR A 223 -7.59 -8.61 -23.85
C TYR A 223 -8.01 -7.36 -24.61
N LYS A 224 -8.47 -7.53 -25.86
CA LYS A 224 -9.30 -6.50 -26.50
C LYS A 224 -10.62 -6.48 -25.75
N CYS A 225 -10.77 -5.57 -24.79
CA CYS A 225 -12.08 -5.30 -24.19
C CYS A 225 -13.00 -4.84 -25.33
N LYS A 226 -13.91 -5.71 -25.80
CA LYS A 226 -14.97 -5.28 -26.71
C LYS A 226 -15.77 -4.25 -25.93
N LYS A 227 -15.83 -3.00 -26.42
CA LYS A 227 -16.82 -2.03 -25.95
C LYS A 227 -18.19 -2.71 -26.03
N ILE A 228 -18.79 -2.97 -24.88
CA ILE A 228 -20.21 -3.29 -24.81
C ILE A 228 -20.90 -1.93 -24.94
N TYR A 229 -21.50 -1.69 -26.11
CA TYR A 229 -22.33 -0.51 -26.37
C TYR A 229 -23.68 -0.65 -25.69
#